data_AF-A0A7W6S4H1-F1
#
_entry.id   AF-A0A7W6S4H1-F1
#
_cell.length_a   1.000
_cell.length_b   1.000
_cell.length_c   1.000
_cell.angle_alpha   90.00
_cell.angle_beta   90.00
_cell.angle_gamma   90.00
#
_symmetry.space_group_name_H-M   'P 1'
#
loop_
_entity.id
_entity.type
_entity.pdbx_description
1 polymer ?
#
loop_
_entity_poly.entity_id
_entity_poly.type
_entity_poly.pdbx_seq_one_letter_code
_entity_poly.pdbx_strand_id
1 'polypeptide(L)'
;MPKHRRCISTGVMIAFFSGAGALPAAAHEAHSPMGVKWKYDGYCCNGDSKSGDCQMISTRNVKITNQGYEISLGPGDHRLITRPHHFTMPQSEARRSKDEEYHLCLYPTEDTLRCFYAPDMSY
;
A
#
# COMPACT_ATOMS: atom_id res chain seq x y z
N MET A 1 65.16 -5.47 55.62
CA MET A 1 64.34 -6.71 55.71
C MET A 1 62.99 -6.34 56.35
N PRO A 2 61.87 -7.05 56.13
CA PRO A 2 61.50 -7.95 55.03
C PRO A 2 60.01 -7.86 54.55
N LYS A 3 59.77 -8.52 53.41
CA LYS A 3 58.65 -9.41 52.97
C LYS A 3 57.16 -9.04 53.09
N HIS A 4 56.54 -9.09 51.90
CA HIS A 4 55.30 -9.77 51.48
C HIS A 4 53.99 -9.60 52.29
N ARG A 5 52.90 -9.33 51.56
CA ARG A 5 51.84 -10.35 51.30
C ARG A 5 50.90 -9.94 50.17
N ARG A 6 50.49 -10.98 49.43
CA ARG A 6 49.50 -11.03 48.34
C ARG A 6 48.07 -10.77 48.86
N CYS A 7 47.17 -10.28 48.01
CA CYS A 7 45.90 -10.94 47.62
C CYS A 7 45.06 -10.01 46.71
N ILE A 8 44.80 -10.38 45.45
CA ILE A 8 43.52 -10.90 44.90
C ILE A 8 42.35 -9.94 45.20
N SER A 9 41.78 -9.25 44.21
CA SER A 9 40.49 -9.54 43.52
C SER A 9 40.16 -8.22 42.79
N THR A 10 39.50 -8.07 41.64
CA THR A 10 38.41 -8.81 41.02
C THR A 10 38.26 -8.20 39.63
N GLY A 11 38.06 -9.02 38.60
CA GLY A 11 37.84 -8.56 37.23
C GLY A 11 36.48 -7.88 37.06
N VAL A 12 36.42 -6.90 36.16
CA VAL A 12 35.16 -6.41 35.59
C VAL A 12 35.30 -6.56 34.07
N MET A 13 34.69 -7.61 33.53
CA MET A 13 34.49 -7.76 32.09
C MET A 13 33.25 -6.95 31.72
N ILE A 14 33.43 -5.82 31.03
CA ILE A 14 32.33 -5.07 30.42
C ILE A 14 32.07 -5.67 29.04
N ALA A 15 31.07 -6.54 28.94
CA ALA A 15 30.59 -7.04 27.66
C ALA A 15 29.67 -6.00 27.02
N PHE A 16 30.18 -5.25 26.04
CA PHE A 16 29.36 -4.42 25.16
C PHE A 16 28.64 -5.34 24.16
N PHE A 17 27.41 -5.74 24.49
CA PHE A 17 26.48 -6.31 23.52
C PHE A 17 25.91 -5.20 22.64
N SER A 18 26.60 -4.85 21.56
CA SER A 18 26.05 -4.03 20.49
C SER A 18 25.18 -4.89 19.57
N GLY A 19 24.02 -5.29 20.07
CA GLY A 19 22.94 -5.86 19.27
C GLY A 19 22.14 -4.75 18.60
N ALA A 20 22.66 -4.19 17.51
CA ALA A 20 21.85 -3.33 16.63
C ALA A 20 20.96 -4.25 15.78
N GLY A 21 19.78 -4.58 16.34
CA GLY A 21 18.76 -5.34 15.63
C GLY A 21 18.33 -4.61 14.36
N ALA A 22 18.37 -5.33 13.24
CA ALA A 22 17.67 -4.93 12.02
C ALA A 22 16.17 -4.88 12.33
N LEU A 23 15.62 -3.67 12.40
CA LEU A 23 14.17 -3.48 12.46
C LEU A 23 13.59 -3.85 11.09
N PRO A 24 12.53 -4.67 11.00
CA PRO A 24 11.80 -4.82 9.76
C PRO A 24 11.08 -3.49 9.49
N ALA A 25 11.53 -2.74 8.49
CA ALA A 25 10.80 -1.60 7.94
C ALA A 25 9.60 -2.14 7.16
N ALA A 26 8.52 -2.46 7.88
CA ALA A 26 7.26 -2.84 7.28
C ALA A 26 6.26 -1.70 7.50
N ALA A 27 6.42 -0.64 6.70
CA ALA A 27 5.35 0.32 6.47
C ALA A 27 4.30 -0.41 5.62
N HIS A 28 3.33 -1.03 6.28
CA HIS A 28 2.24 -1.70 5.60
C HIS A 28 1.22 -0.65 5.19
N GLU A 29 0.91 -0.57 3.89
CA GLU A 29 -0.26 0.15 3.38
C GLU A 29 -1.48 -0.27 4.19
N ALA A 30 -2.00 0.65 5.00
CA ALA A 30 -3.11 0.40 5.90
C ALA A 30 -4.43 0.51 5.14
N HIS A 31 -4.64 -0.41 4.21
CA HIS A 31 -5.92 -0.63 3.55
C HIS A 31 -7.06 -0.60 4.57
N SER A 32 -8.10 0.19 4.31
CA SER A 32 -9.27 0.32 5.21
C SER A 32 -9.75 -1.06 5.69
N PRO A 33 -9.53 -1.43 6.98
CA PRO A 33 -9.71 -2.80 7.47
C PRO A 33 -11.17 -3.25 7.49
N MET A 34 -12.10 -2.30 7.26
CA MET A 34 -13.54 -2.54 7.22
C MET A 34 -14.11 -2.59 5.79
N GLY A 35 -13.26 -2.49 4.77
CA GLY A 35 -13.70 -2.35 3.38
C GLY A 35 -14.32 -0.99 3.08
N VAL A 36 -14.89 -0.85 1.88
CA VAL A 36 -15.45 0.40 1.36
C VAL A 36 -16.75 0.74 2.08
N LYS A 37 -16.75 1.84 2.85
CA LYS A 37 -17.91 2.33 3.65
C LYS A 37 -18.84 3.27 2.88
N TRP A 38 -18.48 3.61 1.65
CA TRP A 38 -19.22 4.53 0.80
C TRP A 38 -19.67 3.82 -0.48
N LYS A 39 -20.64 4.42 -1.18
CA LYS A 39 -21.20 3.84 -2.39
C LYS A 39 -20.54 4.46 -3.61
N TYR A 40 -20.06 3.62 -4.52
CA TYR A 40 -19.62 4.05 -5.84
C TYR A 40 -20.77 4.67 -6.65
N ASP A 41 -20.42 5.51 -7.60
CA ASP A 41 -21.37 6.02 -8.59
C ASP A 41 -22.05 4.86 -9.32
N GLY A 42 -23.37 4.94 -9.51
CA GLY A 42 -24.18 3.84 -10.04
C GLY A 42 -23.77 3.38 -11.44
N TYR A 43 -23.21 4.28 -12.26
CA TYR A 43 -22.67 3.93 -13.58
C TYR A 43 -21.35 3.13 -13.47
N CYS A 44 -20.56 3.38 -12.43
CA CYS A 44 -19.23 2.80 -12.29
C CYS A 44 -19.23 1.37 -11.82
N CYS A 45 -20.21 1.01 -10.98
CA CYS A 45 -20.17 -0.24 -10.22
C CYS A 45 -21.37 -1.13 -10.48
N ASN A 46 -21.09 -2.36 -10.89
CA ASN A 46 -22.04 -3.46 -10.90
C ASN A 46 -21.86 -4.27 -9.62
N GLY A 47 -22.79 -4.14 -8.67
CA GLY A 47 -22.75 -4.88 -7.40
C GLY A 47 -22.15 -4.06 -6.25
N ASP A 48 -21.27 -4.70 -5.46
CA ASP A 48 -20.64 -4.11 -4.28
C ASP A 48 -19.13 -4.33 -4.25
N SER A 49 -18.46 -3.84 -3.21
CA SER A 49 -17.00 -3.98 -3.05
C SER A 49 -16.51 -5.42 -2.86
N LYS A 50 -17.42 -6.39 -2.61
CA LYS A 50 -17.08 -7.80 -2.35
C LYS A 50 -17.31 -8.69 -3.55
N SER A 51 -18.32 -8.41 -4.34
CA SER A 51 -18.81 -9.28 -5.43
C SER A 51 -18.86 -8.57 -6.78
N GLY A 52 -18.77 -7.25 -6.79
CA GLY A 52 -18.83 -6.43 -7.98
C GLY A 52 -17.51 -6.27 -8.72
N ASP A 53 -17.56 -5.42 -9.74
CA ASP A 53 -16.43 -5.04 -10.58
C ASP A 53 -15.55 -3.93 -9.98
N CYS A 54 -15.90 -3.44 -8.79
CA CYS A 54 -15.21 -2.36 -8.09
C CYS A 54 -14.32 -2.87 -6.97
N GLN A 55 -13.08 -2.41 -6.95
CA GLN A 55 -12.16 -2.77 -5.89
C GLN A 55 -11.14 -1.65 -5.64
N MET A 56 -10.76 -1.54 -4.37
CA MET A 56 -9.55 -0.83 -3.98
C MET A 56 -8.31 -1.50 -4.59
N ILE A 57 -7.32 -0.69 -4.96
CA ILE A 57 -5.99 -1.13 -5.37
C ILE A 57 -4.93 -0.49 -4.47
N SER A 58 -3.74 -1.09 -4.43
CA SER A 58 -2.61 -0.52 -3.69
C SER A 58 -2.06 0.73 -4.39
N THR A 59 -1.60 1.70 -3.60
CA THR A 59 -0.85 2.89 -4.06
C THR A 59 0.33 2.52 -4.96
N ARG A 60 0.98 1.37 -4.74
CA ARG A 60 2.09 0.86 -5.58
C ARG A 60 1.70 0.66 -7.05
N ASN A 61 0.42 0.48 -7.33
CA ASN A 61 -0.11 0.23 -8.67
C ASN A 61 -0.38 1.55 -9.42
N VAL A 62 -0.25 2.70 -8.75
CA VAL A 62 -0.58 4.02 -9.31
C VAL A 62 0.64 4.92 -9.28
N LYS A 63 0.97 5.48 -10.44
CA LYS A 63 1.97 6.54 -10.59
C LYS A 63 1.27 7.81 -11.04
N ILE A 64 1.44 8.87 -10.27
CA ILE A 64 0.91 10.20 -10.59
C ILE A 64 1.92 10.90 -11.50
N THR A 65 1.42 11.50 -12.57
CA THR A 65 2.21 12.19 -13.59
C THR A 65 1.56 13.54 -13.92
N ASN A 66 2.27 14.37 -14.68
CA ASN A 66 1.70 15.63 -15.20
C ASN A 66 0.53 15.40 -16.18
N GLN A 67 0.32 14.18 -16.67
CA GLN A 67 -0.77 13.82 -17.57
C GLN A 67 -1.95 13.16 -16.85
N GLY A 68 -1.86 12.97 -15.53
CA GLY A 68 -2.84 12.24 -14.72
C GLY A 68 -2.22 10.99 -14.10
N TYR A 69 -2.96 9.88 -14.11
CA TYR A 69 -2.58 8.64 -13.45
C TYR A 69 -2.15 7.58 -14.46
N GLU A 70 -0.99 6.97 -14.24
CA GLU A 70 -0.56 5.72 -14.85
C GLU A 70 -0.87 4.58 -13.87
N ILE A 71 -1.63 3.57 -14.30
CA ILE A 71 -2.13 2.49 -13.43
C ILE A 71 -1.61 1.16 -13.99
N SER A 72 -0.76 0.47 -13.24
CA SER A 72 -0.18 -0.82 -13.63
C SER A 72 -0.71 -1.91 -12.72
N LEU A 73 -1.34 -2.93 -13.29
CA LEU A 73 -1.96 -4.03 -12.55
C LEU A 73 -1.41 -5.37 -13.03
N GLY A 74 -1.01 -6.22 -12.09
CA GLY A 74 -0.75 -7.62 -12.31
C GLY A 74 -1.91 -8.51 -11.85
N PRO A 75 -1.86 -9.82 -12.17
CA PRO A 75 -2.84 -10.79 -11.68
C PRO A 75 -3.03 -10.69 -10.16
N GLY A 76 -4.28 -10.49 -9.72
CA GLY A 76 -4.65 -10.40 -8.31
C GLY A 76 -4.60 -8.99 -7.69
N ASP A 77 -4.01 -7.99 -8.34
CA ASP A 77 -4.08 -6.58 -7.88
C ASP A 77 -5.51 -6.04 -7.89
N HIS A 78 -6.32 -6.57 -8.81
CA HIS A 78 -7.76 -6.46 -8.83
C HIS A 78 -8.33 -7.86 -9.11
N ARG A 79 -9.44 -8.25 -8.47
CA ARG A 79 -10.00 -9.62 -8.57
C ARG A 79 -10.27 -10.10 -10.00
N LEU A 80 -10.58 -9.17 -10.91
CA LEU A 80 -10.90 -9.46 -12.30
C LEU A 80 -9.66 -9.47 -13.21
N ILE A 81 -8.50 -9.01 -12.73
CA ILE A 81 -7.27 -8.97 -13.52
C ILE A 81 -6.60 -10.34 -13.53
N THR A 82 -6.48 -10.94 -14.72
CA THR A 82 -5.87 -12.27 -14.94
C THR A 82 -4.51 -12.21 -15.64
N ARG A 83 -4.15 -11.06 -16.21
CA ARG A 83 -2.87 -10.79 -16.87
C ARG A 83 -2.41 -9.34 -16.62
N PRO A 84 -1.17 -8.96 -16.97
CA PRO A 84 -0.73 -7.58 -16.83
C PRO A 84 -1.55 -6.59 -17.67
N HIS A 85 -1.90 -5.46 -17.07
CA HIS A 85 -2.56 -4.33 -17.73
C HIS A 85 -1.89 -3.01 -17.36
N HIS A 86 -1.95 -2.06 -18.29
CA HIS A 86 -1.52 -0.68 -18.08
C HIS A 86 -2.59 0.27 -18.59
N PHE A 87 -3.12 1.11 -17.70
CA PHE A 87 -4.14 2.11 -18.01
C PHE A 87 -3.61 3.50 -17.74
N THR A 88 -4.21 4.48 -18.42
CA THR A 88 -3.99 5.90 -18.14
C THR A 88 -5.32 6.58 -17.87
N MET A 89 -5.37 7.49 -16.90
CA MET A 89 -6.57 8.27 -16.56
C MET A 89 -6.20 9.74 -16.37
N PRO A 90 -6.72 10.67 -17.18
CA PRO A 90 -6.56 12.09 -16.94
C PRO A 90 -7.12 12.49 -15.56
N GLN A 91 -6.48 13.45 -14.90
CA GLN A 91 -6.95 13.91 -13.58
C GLN A 91 -8.38 14.44 -13.60
N SER A 92 -8.81 15.05 -14.72
CA SER A 92 -10.17 15.55 -14.92
C SER A 92 -11.24 14.46 -15.05
N GLU A 93 -10.84 13.22 -15.36
CA GLU A 93 -11.73 12.07 -15.52
C GLU A 93 -11.73 11.16 -14.28
N ALA A 94 -10.68 11.26 -13.46
CA ALA A 94 -10.62 10.58 -12.18
C ALA A 94 -11.70 11.12 -11.23
N ARG A 95 -12.39 10.19 -10.58
CA ARG A 95 -13.41 10.48 -9.58
C ARG A 95 -12.76 10.66 -8.21
N ARG A 96 -13.42 11.40 -7.33
CA ARG A 96 -12.94 11.59 -5.96
C ARG A 96 -13.28 10.40 -5.08
N SER A 97 -12.26 9.77 -4.50
CA SER A 97 -12.40 8.77 -3.45
C SER A 97 -12.92 9.39 -2.15
N LYS A 98 -13.65 8.61 -1.34
CA LYS A 98 -14.24 9.06 -0.06
C LYS A 98 -13.57 8.45 1.16
N ASP A 99 -12.55 7.62 0.96
CA ASP A 99 -11.79 6.96 2.01
C ASP A 99 -10.28 7.12 1.83
N GLU A 100 -9.85 8.07 0.99
CA GLU A 100 -8.43 8.37 0.74
C GLU A 100 -7.63 7.21 0.12
N GLU A 101 -8.34 6.22 -0.43
CA GLU A 101 -7.76 5.08 -1.13
C GLU A 101 -8.00 5.16 -2.64
N TYR A 102 -7.18 4.46 -3.42
CA TYR A 102 -7.43 4.26 -4.85
C TYR A 102 -8.40 3.11 -5.09
N HIS A 103 -9.41 3.33 -5.94
CA HIS A 103 -10.33 2.28 -6.36
C HIS A 103 -10.51 2.30 -7.88
N LEU A 104 -10.74 1.14 -8.46
CA LEU A 104 -11.03 1.02 -9.89
C LEU A 104 -12.19 0.10 -10.14
N CYS A 105 -12.82 0.27 -11.30
CA CYS A 105 -13.92 -0.55 -11.78
C CYS A 105 -13.60 -1.09 -13.18
N LEU A 106 -13.72 -2.40 -13.39
CA LEU A 106 -13.45 -3.04 -14.71
C LEU A 106 -14.72 -3.61 -15.32
N TYR A 107 -15.13 -3.10 -16.48
CA TYR A 107 -16.30 -3.62 -17.18
C TYR A 107 -16.28 -3.24 -18.66
N PRO A 108 -16.69 -4.14 -19.58
CA PRO A 108 -17.28 -5.46 -19.31
C PRO A 108 -16.24 -6.56 -19.06
N THR A 109 -14.98 -6.28 -19.33
CA THR A 109 -13.87 -7.21 -19.15
C THR A 109 -12.71 -6.51 -18.44
N GLU A 110 -11.68 -7.28 -18.12
CA GLU A 110 -10.43 -6.78 -17.54
C GLU A 110 -9.68 -5.75 -18.41
N ASP A 111 -10.05 -5.60 -19.69
CA ASP A 111 -9.43 -4.66 -20.64
C ASP A 111 -9.99 -3.25 -20.57
N THR A 112 -11.07 -3.04 -19.82
CA THR A 112 -11.80 -1.77 -19.85
C THR A 112 -11.86 -1.16 -18.47
N LEU A 113 -11.00 -0.16 -18.24
CA LEU A 113 -11.09 0.71 -17.06
C LEU A 113 -12.32 1.63 -17.21
N ARG A 114 -13.40 1.25 -16.54
CA ARG A 114 -14.66 2.00 -16.59
C ARG A 114 -14.61 3.27 -15.74
N CYS A 115 -14.11 3.14 -14.51
CA CYS A 115 -13.97 4.25 -13.59
C CYS A 115 -12.72 4.06 -12.73
N PHE A 116 -12.14 5.19 -12.32
CA PHE A 116 -11.04 5.25 -11.38
C PHE A 116 -11.32 6.32 -10.34
N TYR A 117 -11.17 5.98 -9.07
CA TYR A 117 -11.32 6.88 -7.93
C TYR A 117 -9.95 7.12 -7.32
N ALA A 118 -9.57 8.38 -7.20
CA ALA A 118 -8.32 8.82 -6.61
C ALA A 118 -8.57 9.56 -5.28
N PRO A 119 -7.67 9.44 -4.30
CA PRO A 119 -7.64 10.31 -3.13
C PRO A 119 -7.55 11.78 -3.55
N ASP A 120 -7.98 12.69 -2.66
CA ASP A 120 -7.69 14.10 -2.86
C ASP A 120 -6.17 14.29 -2.79
N MET A 121 -5.58 14.83 -3.85
CA MET A 121 -4.25 15.39 -3.77
C MET A 121 -4.38 16.72 -3.04
N SER A 122 -4.06 16.76 -1.74
CA SER A 122 -3.95 18.02 -1.02
C SER A 122 -2.94 18.91 -1.75
N TYR A 123 -3.41 20.00 -2.36
CA TYR A 123 -2.60 21.06 -2.97
C TYR A 123 -2.08 22.02 -1.91
#